data_AF-A0A392PPI3-F1
#
_entry.id   AF-A0A392PPI3-F1
#
_cell.length_a   1.000
_cell.length_b   1.000
_cell.length_c   1.000
_cell.angle_alpha   90.00
_cell.angle_beta   90.00
_cell.angle_gamma   90.00
#
_symmetry.space_group_name_H-M   'P 1'
#
loop_
_entity.id
_entity.type
_entity.pdbx_description
1 polymer ?
#
loop_
_entity_poly.entity_id
_entity_poly.type
_entity_poly.pdbx_seq_one_letter_code
_entity_poly.pdbx_strand_id
1 'polypeptide(L)' 'MKSAKEVWREFFDLPLEVKEELANSPSTYEGYGSRLGVKKGAILDWSDYFFLHYMPPSLRNQAKWPALPSSL' A
#
# COMPACT_ATOMS: atom_id res chain seq x y z
N MET A 1 -8.34 3.42 20.88
CA MET A 1 -7.80 2.85 19.62
C MET A 1 -8.01 3.89 18.54
N LYS A 2 -6.96 4.32 17.82
CA LYS A 2 -7.14 5.16 16.63
C LYS A 2 -8.02 4.40 15.63
N SER A 3 -8.86 5.11 14.89
CA SER A 3 -9.63 4.48 13.84
C SER A 3 -8.69 4.04 12.70
N ALA A 4 -9.03 2.97 11.98
CA ALA A 4 -8.25 2.52 10.83
C ALA A 4 -7.97 3.67 9.82
N LYS A 5 -8.90 4.64 9.70
CA LYS A 5 -8.73 5.82 8.85
C LYS A 5 -7.59 6.73 9.29
N GLU A 6 -7.41 6.94 10.59
CA GLU A 6 -6.33 7.79 11.14
C GLU A 6 -4.97 7.10 10.96
N VAL A 7 -4.93 5.80 11.22
CA VAL A 7 -3.74 4.98 11.05
C VAL A 7 -3.22 5.00 9.61
N TRP A 8 -4.11 4.80 8.63
CA TRP A 8 -3.72 4.89 7.22
C TRP A 8 -3.36 6.31 6.78
N ARG A 9 -3.99 7.36 7.35
CA ARG A 9 -3.59 8.74 7.08
C ARG A 9 -2.14 8.99 7.50
N GLU A 10 -1.79 8.58 8.72
CA GLU A 10 -0.43 8.68 9.24
C GLU A 10 0.58 7.91 8.39
N PHE A 11 0.21 6.73 7.88
CA PHE A 11 1.05 5.99 6.95
C PHE A 11 1.33 6.78 5.65
N PHE A 12 0.31 7.38 5.03
CA PHE A 12 0.49 8.13 3.78
C PHE A 12 1.28 9.44 3.97
N ASP A 13 1.27 10.01 5.18
CA ASP A 13 2.06 11.18 5.58
C ASP A 13 3.55 10.85 5.86
N LEU A 14 3.95 9.57 5.89
CA LEU A 14 5.36 9.17 6.04
C LEU A 14 6.21 9.58 4.82
N PRO A 15 7.54 9.69 5.00
CA PRO A 15 8.48 9.88 3.88
C PRO A 15 8.28 8.83 2.80
N LEU A 16 8.53 9.22 1.54
CA LEU A 16 8.34 8.34 0.39
C LEU A 16 9.20 7.07 0.52
N GLU A 17 10.43 7.22 0.98
CA GLU A 17 11.40 6.12 1.13
C GLU A 17 10.85 5.01 2.04
N VAL A 18 10.16 5.39 3.11
CA VAL A 18 9.53 4.44 4.05
C VAL A 18 8.35 3.71 3.37
N LYS A 19 7.57 4.41 2.55
CA LYS A 19 6.46 3.80 1.81
C LYS A 19 6.96 2.88 0.69
N GLU A 20 8.07 3.24 0.04
CA GLU A 20 8.69 2.45 -1.03
C GLU A 20 9.31 1.13 -0.55
N GLU A 21 9.70 1.02 0.72
CA GLU A 21 10.08 -0.29 1.31
C GLU A 21 8.95 -1.33 1.21
N LEU A 22 7.71 -0.86 1.20
CA LEU A 22 6.51 -1.68 1.07
C LEU A 22 5.93 -1.65 -0.36
N ALA A 23 6.69 -1.15 -1.34
CA ALA A 23 6.21 -1.00 -2.72
C ALA A 23 5.74 -2.33 -3.32
N ASN A 24 4.73 -2.25 -4.18
CA ASN A 24 4.34 -3.34 -5.04
C ASN A 24 5.42 -3.64 -6.11
N SER A 25 5.17 -4.60 -6.99
CA SER A 25 6.10 -4.91 -8.08
C SER A 25 5.35 -5.11 -9.39
N PRO A 26 6.05 -5.18 -10.55
CA PRO A 26 5.40 -5.56 -11.80
C PRO A 26 4.72 -6.93 -11.77
N SER A 27 5.07 -7.81 -10.82
CA SER A 27 4.50 -9.15 -10.67
C SER A 27 3.32 -9.23 -9.69
N THR A 28 3.15 -8.24 -8.80
CA THR A 28 2.03 -8.20 -7.85
C THR A 28 1.64 -6.76 -7.50
N TYR A 29 0.36 -6.52 -7.33
CA TYR A 29 -0.18 -5.22 -6.90
C TYR A 29 -0.22 -5.06 -5.37
N GLU A 30 0.16 -6.08 -4.61
CA GLU A 30 0.22 -6.03 -3.14
C GLU A 30 1.35 -5.11 -2.65
N GLY A 31 1.01 -4.15 -1.79
CA GLY A 31 1.92 -3.11 -1.30
C GLY A 31 1.53 -1.69 -1.73
N TYR A 32 2.43 -0.74 -1.47
CA TYR A 32 2.32 0.66 -1.86
C TYR A 32 2.58 0.85 -3.36
N GLY A 33 1.85 1.75 -4.01
CA GLY A 33 2.24 2.22 -5.33
C GLY A 33 1.18 3.07 -5.98
N SER A 34 1.47 3.53 -7.19
CA SER A 34 0.53 4.28 -8.03
C SER A 34 0.06 3.38 -9.16
N ARG A 35 -1.17 3.59 -9.64
CA ARG A 35 -1.73 2.73 -10.68
C ARG A 35 -1.09 3.04 -12.03
N LEU A 36 -0.14 2.19 -12.45
CA LEU A 36 0.39 2.20 -13.80
C LEU A 36 -0.63 1.54 -14.74
N GLY A 37 -1.04 2.26 -15.78
CA GLY A 37 -1.95 1.74 -16.79
C GLY A 37 -1.34 0.50 -17.47
N VAL A 38 -2.12 -0.57 -17.59
CA VAL A 38 -1.66 -1.85 -18.16
C VAL A 38 -1.46 -1.82 -19.69
N LYS A 39 -1.79 -0.69 -20.33
CA LYS A 39 -1.68 -0.48 -21.78
C LYS A 39 -1.11 0.90 -22.04
N LYS A 40 -0.28 1.03 -23.07
CA LYS A 40 0.21 2.32 -23.56
C LYS A 40 -0.98 3.23 -23.90
N GLY A 41 -0.98 4.45 -23.36
CA GLY A 41 -2.05 5.44 -23.57
C GLY A 41 -3.27 5.25 -22.67
N ALA A 42 -3.21 4.37 -21.68
CA ALA A 42 -4.26 4.29 -20.66
C ALA A 42 -4.30 5.58 -19.82
N ILE A 43 -5.52 6.01 -19.48
CA ILE A 43 -5.74 7.10 -18.52
C ILE A 43 -5.35 6.58 -17.13
N LEU A 44 -4.55 7.36 -16.43
CA LEU A 44 -4.05 7.04 -15.10
C LEU A 44 -4.90 7.75 -14.05
N ASP A 45 -5.10 7.09 -12.92
CA ASP A 45 -5.71 7.70 -11.75
C ASP A 45 -4.68 8.63 -11.08
N TRP A 46 -5.11 9.83 -10.66
CA TRP A 46 -4.25 10.75 -9.90
C TRP A 46 -4.28 10.37 -8.41
N SER A 47 -3.71 9.21 -8.10
CA SER A 47 -3.70 8.68 -6.74
C SER A 47 -2.64 7.61 -6.53
N ASP A 48 -2.12 7.57 -5.32
CA ASP A 48 -1.42 6.40 -4.78
C ASP A 48 -2.40 5.48 -4.05
N TYR A 49 -2.01 4.22 -3.89
CA TYR A 49 -2.76 3.21 -3.17
C TYR A 49 -1.83 2.35 -2.30
N PHE A 50 -2.45 1.63 -1.37
CA PHE A 50 -1.83 0.51 -0.68
C PHE A 50 -2.80 -0.68 -0.73
N PHE A 51 -2.37 -1.82 -1.26
CA PHE A 51 -3.20 -3.03 -1.33
C PHE A 51 -2.69 -4.12 -0.40
N LEU A 52 -3.61 -4.74 0.36
CA LEU A 52 -3.33 -5.89 1.23
C LEU A 52 -4.37 -6.99 1.05
N HIS A 53 -3.90 -8.24 1.04
CA HIS A 53 -4.78 -9.36 1.28
C HIS A 53 -5.12 -9.46 2.77
N TYR A 54 -6.34 -9.07 3.14
CA TYR A 54 -6.80 -9.20 4.52
C TYR A 54 -7.29 -10.62 4.85
N MET A 55 -8.02 -11.24 3.93
CA MET A 55 -8.57 -12.60 4.09
C MET A 55 -8.55 -13.36 2.75
N PRO A 56 -8.46 -14.70 2.78
CA PRO A 56 -8.20 -15.53 3.96
C PRO A 56 -6.79 -15.31 4.55
N PRO A 57 -6.51 -15.73 5.80
CA PRO A 57 -5.21 -15.50 6.43
C PRO A 57 -4.05 -16.13 5.67
N SER A 58 -4.31 -17.19 4.90
CA SER A 58 -3.32 -17.87 4.05
C SER A 58 -2.77 -17.00 2.92
N LEU A 59 -3.43 -15.91 2.56
CA LEU A 59 -2.96 -14.96 1.54
C LEU A 59 -2.21 -13.77 2.13
N ARG A 60 -2.11 -13.64 3.46
CA ARG A 60 -1.43 -12.51 4.10
C ARG A 60 0.07 -12.60 3.90
N ASN A 61 0.64 -11.65 3.18
CA ASN A 61 2.08 -11.48 3.12
C ASN A 61 2.55 -10.58 4.26
N GLN A 62 3.05 -11.16 5.36
CA GLN A 62 3.49 -10.40 6.54
C GLN A 62 4.58 -9.36 6.24
N ALA A 63 5.39 -9.57 5.21
CA ALA A 63 6.42 -8.60 4.80
C ALA A 63 5.84 -7.30 4.20
N LYS A 64 4.54 -7.29 3.84
CA LYS A 64 3.84 -6.11 3.32
C LYS A 64 3.01 -5.39 4.37
N TRP A 65 2.96 -5.89 5.61
CA TRP A 65 2.24 -5.20 6.67
C TRP A 65 3.11 -4.08 7.24
N PRO A 66 2.65 -2.81 7.22
CA PRO A 66 3.45 -1.71 7.71
C PRO A 66 3.71 -1.85 9.22
N ALA A 67 4.97 -1.67 9.63
CA ALA A 67 5.33 -1.58 11.05
C ALA A 67 5.08 -0.15 11.63
N LEU A 68 4.83 0.82 10.74
CA LEU A 68 4.56 2.21 11.07
C LEU A 68 3.25 2.67 10.41
N PRO A 69 2.44 3.50 11.08
CA PRO A 69 2.63 3.99 12.45
C PRO A 69 2.49 2.85 13.48
N SER A 70 3.15 2.96 14.63
CA SER A 70 3.16 1.94 15.71
C SER A 70 1.80 1.66 16.37
N SER A 71 0.74 2.27 15.84
CA SER A 71 -0.66 2.06 16.23
C SER A 71 -1.44 1.13 15.28
N LEU A 72 -0.76 0.59 14.24
CA LEU A 72 -1.24 -0.51 13.39
C LEU A 72 -1.36 -1.83 14.15
#